data_AF-A0AAV6XJ07-F1
#
_entry.id   AF-A0AAV6XJ07-F1
#
_cell.length_a   1.000
_cell.length_b   1.000
_cell.length_c   1.000
_cell.angle_alpha   90.00
_cell.angle_beta   90.00
_cell.angle_gamma   90.00
#
_symmetry.space_group_name_H-M   'P 1'
#
loop_
_entity.id
_entity.type
_entity.pdbx_description
1 polymer ?
#
loop_
_entity_poly.entity_id
_entity_poly.type
_entity_poly.pdbx_seq_one_letter_code
_entity_poly.pdbx_strand_id
1 'polypeptide(L)'
;MYMTRRLSQLLLSPESLTKQHDGPKSGFLVIQDDESETYMCFGCYKDRAVRELPFPQIKGLTQSADDSLKYILLIPVLNQPLSSNRYYAIDPHGKHKGYVCIYSTDFYGWSIYTRSRENIKIDVDAQGLDSKLRARFPEFDDLSISLKSSQPCRVGKWYCPFVFVKEGTLRDQVERSMYYEMTLEQRWEQIFTCQKNTYNNPGNSVAIDALLEKEEVFVREVKALWSENNVANGVIWFMSYGPGGGETRVGLRVEVVERMK
;
A
#
# COMPACT_ATOMS: atom_id res chain seq x y z
N MET A 1 5.59 3.75 2.44
CA MET A 1 4.32 3.23 1.89
C MET A 1 3.44 4.36 1.41
N TYR A 2 2.49 4.09 0.53
CA TYR A 2 1.63 5.12 -0.04
C TYR A 2 0.19 5.00 0.42
N MET A 3 -0.39 6.13 0.80
CA MET A 3 -1.83 6.31 0.92
C MET A 3 -2.40 6.82 -0.38
N THR A 4 -3.71 6.79 -0.53
CA THR A 4 -4.38 7.35 -1.71
C THR A 4 -5.03 8.69 -1.42
N ARG A 5 -5.05 9.55 -2.44
CA ARG A 5 -5.73 10.86 -2.46
C ARG A 5 -6.46 11.02 -3.77
N ARG A 6 -7.65 11.61 -3.73
CA ARG A 6 -8.41 11.96 -4.94
C ARG A 6 -7.82 13.19 -5.59
N LEU A 7 -7.75 13.19 -6.92
CA LEU A 7 -7.24 14.35 -7.66
C LEU A 7 -8.16 15.56 -7.46
N SER A 8 -9.48 15.38 -7.51
CA SER A 8 -10.47 16.45 -7.28
C SER A 8 -10.21 17.21 -5.96
N GLN A 9 -10.00 16.48 -4.87
CA GLN A 9 -9.75 17.03 -3.55
C GLN A 9 -8.44 17.80 -3.46
N LEU A 10 -7.39 17.31 -4.13
CA LEU A 10 -6.09 17.99 -4.17
C LEU A 10 -6.17 19.31 -4.97
N LEU A 11 -6.93 19.33 -6.07
CA LEU A 11 -7.14 20.53 -6.88
C LEU A 11 -7.95 21.60 -6.12
N LEU A 12 -8.92 21.19 -5.31
CA LEU A 12 -9.71 22.09 -4.45
C LEU A 12 -8.92 22.64 -3.26
N SER A 13 -7.86 21.96 -2.83
CA SER A 13 -7.04 22.36 -1.68
C SER A 13 -5.54 22.33 -2.04
N PRO A 14 -5.01 23.39 -2.68
CA PRO A 14 -3.60 23.45 -3.08
C PRO A 14 -2.62 23.33 -1.91
N GLU A 15 -3.03 23.74 -0.71
CA GLU A 15 -2.25 23.63 0.53
C GLU A 15 -1.90 22.17 0.85
N SER A 16 -2.78 21.22 0.50
CA SER A 16 -2.56 19.79 0.71
C SER A 16 -1.37 19.24 -0.08
N LEU A 17 -0.97 19.88 -1.18
CA LEU A 17 0.19 19.50 -1.99
C LEU A 17 1.52 19.83 -1.31
N THR A 18 1.51 20.83 -0.43
CA THR A 18 2.68 21.31 0.31
C THR A 18 2.82 20.68 1.68
N LYS A 19 1.73 20.12 2.24
CA LYS A 19 1.74 19.49 3.56
C LYS A 19 2.71 18.30 3.55
N GLN A 20 3.72 18.38 4.41
CA GLN A 20 4.62 17.25 4.64
C GLN A 20 3.84 16.11 5.30
N HIS A 21 4.19 14.87 4.95
CA HIS A 21 3.42 13.69 5.34
C HIS A 21 3.29 13.55 6.87
N ASP A 22 2.16 12.99 7.33
CA ASP A 22 1.86 12.73 8.75
C ASP A 22 2.68 11.53 9.30
N GLY A 23 3.99 11.51 9.04
CA GLY A 23 4.97 10.56 9.57
C GLY A 23 6.06 10.18 8.56
N PRO A 24 7.25 9.76 9.03
CA PRO A 24 8.36 9.39 8.16
C PRO A 24 8.02 8.20 7.25
N LYS A 25 8.77 8.06 6.16
CA LYS A 25 8.75 7.00 5.13
C LYS A 25 7.39 6.81 4.42
N SER A 26 6.63 7.89 4.23
CA SER A 26 5.30 7.86 3.59
C SER A 26 5.19 8.74 2.33
N GLY A 27 4.18 8.46 1.51
CA GLY A 27 3.88 9.15 0.26
C GLY A 27 2.39 9.06 -0.08
N PHE A 28 1.97 9.78 -1.12
CA PHE A 28 0.60 9.72 -1.65
C PHE A 28 0.61 9.21 -3.08
N LEU A 29 -0.33 8.33 -3.41
CA LEU A 29 -0.75 8.04 -4.78
C LEU A 29 -2.01 8.86 -5.05
N VAL A 30 -1.94 9.68 -6.08
CA VAL A 30 -3.02 10.48 -6.62
C VAL A 30 -3.84 9.62 -7.57
N ILE A 31 -5.10 9.42 -7.22
CA ILE A 31 -6.06 8.65 -7.99
C ILE A 31 -6.99 9.63 -8.68
N GLN A 32 -7.14 9.47 -9.99
CA GLN A 32 -8.13 10.23 -10.73
C GLN A 32 -9.51 9.65 -10.44
N ASP A 33 -10.36 10.47 -9.86
CA ASP A 33 -11.75 10.17 -9.55
C ASP A 33 -12.69 10.81 -10.58
N ASP A 34 -13.94 10.36 -10.61
CA ASP A 34 -14.94 10.78 -11.61
C ASP A 34 -15.15 12.30 -11.65
N GLU A 35 -15.06 12.98 -10.52
CA GLU A 35 -15.19 14.45 -10.42
C GLU A 35 -14.04 15.21 -11.10
N SER A 36 -12.90 14.55 -11.28
CA SER A 36 -11.71 15.11 -11.94
C SER A 36 -11.52 14.63 -13.38
N GLU A 37 -12.49 13.87 -13.92
CA GLU A 37 -12.48 13.49 -15.32
C GLU A 37 -12.95 14.64 -16.20
N THR A 38 -12.07 15.08 -17.10
CA THR A 38 -12.39 16.07 -18.11
C THR A 38 -12.81 15.39 -19.42
N TYR A 39 -13.69 16.04 -20.17
CA TYR A 39 -14.21 15.55 -21.44
C TYR A 39 -13.99 16.57 -22.56
N MET A 40 -13.64 16.07 -23.74
CA MET A 40 -13.52 16.81 -24.99
C MET A 40 -14.71 16.51 -25.92
N CYS A 41 -14.79 17.25 -27.04
CA CYS A 41 -15.79 17.06 -28.09
C CYS A 41 -17.22 17.00 -27.54
N PHE A 42 -17.64 18.05 -26.82
CA PHE A 42 -18.99 18.16 -26.25
C PHE A 42 -19.40 17.01 -25.31
N GLY A 43 -18.43 16.38 -24.62
CA GLY A 43 -18.69 15.28 -23.69
C GLY A 43 -18.56 13.88 -24.28
N CYS A 44 -18.29 13.74 -25.58
CA CYS A 44 -18.25 12.42 -26.23
C CYS A 44 -16.96 11.63 -25.97
N TYR A 45 -15.86 12.30 -25.60
CA TYR A 45 -14.57 11.63 -25.39
C TYR A 45 -13.91 12.11 -24.11
N LYS A 46 -13.40 11.19 -23.30
CA LYS A 46 -12.57 11.54 -22.13
C LYS A 46 -11.31 12.25 -22.60
N ASP A 47 -11.03 13.42 -22.04
CA ASP A 47 -9.73 14.08 -22.20
C ASP A 47 -8.68 13.23 -21.48
N ARG A 48 -7.62 12.91 -22.20
CA ARG A 48 -6.50 12.12 -21.69
C ARG A 48 -5.29 12.98 -21.41
N ALA A 49 -5.30 14.25 -21.80
CA ALA A 49 -4.20 15.16 -21.56
C ALA A 49 -4.16 15.55 -20.08
N VAL A 50 -3.02 15.38 -19.44
CA VAL A 50 -2.76 15.93 -18.11
C VAL A 50 -1.89 17.16 -18.28
N ARG A 51 -2.45 18.32 -17.89
CA ARG A 51 -1.84 19.63 -18.08
C ARG A 51 -1.32 20.23 -16.77
N GLU A 52 -1.76 19.69 -15.64
CA GLU A 52 -1.49 20.22 -14.30
C GLU A 52 -0.96 19.13 -13.37
N LEU A 53 -0.12 19.55 -12.43
CA LEU A 53 0.49 18.70 -11.41
C LEU A 53 -0.38 18.66 -10.16
N PRO A 54 -0.38 17.56 -9.39
CA PRO A 54 0.40 16.32 -9.57
C PRO A 54 -0.27 15.31 -10.52
N PHE A 55 0.53 14.48 -11.22
CA PHE A 55 -0.03 13.47 -12.13
C PHE A 55 -0.74 12.33 -11.40
N PRO A 56 -1.87 11.82 -11.93
CA PRO A 56 -2.46 10.57 -11.48
C PRO A 56 -1.55 9.36 -11.81
N GLN A 57 -1.14 8.59 -10.81
CA GLN A 57 -0.12 7.54 -10.98
C GLN A 57 -0.65 6.19 -11.49
N ILE A 58 -1.97 6.05 -11.66
CA ILE A 58 -2.58 4.84 -12.22
C ILE A 58 -2.62 4.88 -13.75
N LYS A 59 -2.48 6.05 -14.36
CA LYS A 59 -2.50 6.17 -15.81
C LYS A 59 -1.07 6.32 -16.33
N GLY A 60 -0.66 5.39 -17.20
CA GLY A 60 0.65 5.44 -17.83
C GLY A 60 0.77 6.73 -18.63
N LEU A 61 1.87 7.46 -18.44
CA LEU A 61 2.14 8.70 -19.15
C LEU A 61 2.77 8.36 -20.48
N THR A 62 2.26 8.97 -21.55
CA THR A 62 2.82 8.83 -22.90
C THR A 62 3.48 10.13 -23.28
N GLN A 63 4.78 10.07 -23.56
CA GLN A 63 5.56 11.19 -24.10
C GLN A 63 5.49 11.17 -25.63
N SER A 64 5.19 12.31 -26.27
CA SER A 64 5.11 12.44 -27.74
C SER A 64 6.36 13.12 -28.36
N ALA A 65 7.52 13.05 -27.71
CA ALA A 65 8.66 13.89 -28.08
C ALA A 65 9.36 13.49 -29.39
N ASP A 66 9.07 12.31 -29.97
CA ASP A 66 9.76 11.84 -31.18
C ASP A 66 9.01 10.71 -31.92
N ASP A 67 7.67 10.78 -31.96
CA ASP A 67 6.77 9.73 -32.53
C ASP A 67 6.84 8.35 -31.83
N SER A 68 7.78 8.14 -30.91
CA SER A 68 7.85 6.96 -30.05
C SER A 68 7.02 7.16 -28.79
N LEU A 69 5.84 6.54 -28.71
CA LEU A 69 5.03 6.51 -27.49
C LEU A 69 5.77 5.72 -26.39
N LYS A 70 6.43 6.43 -25.47
CA LYS A 70 7.03 5.83 -24.27
C LYS A 70 6.02 5.87 -23.13
N TYR A 71 5.57 4.70 -22.70
CA TYR A 71 4.80 4.53 -21.48
C TYR A 71 5.74 4.64 -20.28
N ILE A 72 5.48 5.60 -19.40
CA ILE A 72 6.26 5.80 -18.18
C ILE A 72 5.30 5.78 -17.00
N LEU A 73 5.61 4.94 -16.01
CA LEU A 73 4.96 4.96 -14.71
C LEU A 73 5.75 5.91 -13.80
N LEU A 74 5.07 6.90 -13.21
CA LEU A 74 5.65 7.80 -12.24
C LEU A 74 5.19 7.42 -10.82
N ILE A 75 6.15 7.25 -9.92
CA ILE A 75 5.89 6.96 -8.51
C ILE A 75 6.54 8.08 -7.68
N PRO A 76 5.77 8.84 -6.88
CA PRO A 76 6.32 9.97 -6.13
C PRO A 76 7.42 9.51 -5.20
N VAL A 77 8.46 10.29 -5.01
CA VAL A 77 9.52 9.91 -4.08
C VAL A 77 8.97 9.94 -2.64
N LEU A 78 9.24 8.89 -1.86
CA LEU A 78 8.88 8.83 -0.44
C LEU A 78 9.46 10.02 0.33
N ASN A 79 8.74 10.48 1.35
CA ASN A 79 9.13 11.60 2.23
C ASN A 79 9.23 12.96 1.56
N GLN A 80 8.72 13.11 0.35
CA GLN A 80 8.70 14.40 -0.34
C GLN A 80 7.26 14.81 -0.61
N PRO A 81 6.92 16.11 -0.45
CA PRO A 81 5.59 16.60 -0.77
C PRO A 81 5.33 16.43 -2.28
N LEU A 82 4.07 16.34 -2.67
CA LEU A 82 3.71 16.23 -4.10
C LEU A 82 4.20 17.45 -4.89
N SER A 83 4.27 18.63 -4.25
CA SER A 83 4.81 19.86 -4.83
C SER A 83 6.30 19.79 -5.20
N SER A 84 7.05 18.81 -4.67
CA SER A 84 8.46 18.62 -5.03
C SER A 84 8.64 18.14 -6.47
N ASN A 85 7.58 17.60 -7.09
CA ASN A 85 7.56 17.06 -8.45
C ASN A 85 8.71 16.08 -8.73
N ARG A 86 9.10 15.29 -7.72
CA ARG A 86 10.12 14.24 -7.86
C ARG A 86 9.47 12.88 -7.92
N TYR A 87 9.83 12.13 -8.96
CA TYR A 87 9.24 10.83 -9.23
C TYR A 87 10.33 9.81 -9.60
N TYR A 88 10.12 8.57 -9.17
CA TYR A 88 10.69 7.40 -9.82
C TYR A 88 9.92 7.19 -11.13
N ALA A 89 10.62 7.31 -12.26
CA ALA A 89 10.08 6.98 -13.56
C ALA A 89 10.49 5.56 -13.94
N ILE A 90 9.53 4.80 -14.43
CA ILE A 90 9.67 3.37 -14.65
C ILE A 90 9.14 3.05 -16.03
N ASP A 91 9.94 2.36 -16.82
CA ASP A 91 9.48 1.79 -18.08
C ASP A 91 8.73 0.47 -17.80
N PRO A 92 7.41 0.37 -18.06
CA PRO A 92 6.65 -0.85 -17.87
C PRO A 92 6.78 -1.84 -19.04
N HIS A 93 7.51 -1.50 -20.11
CA HIS A 93 7.52 -2.21 -21.37
C HIS A 93 8.94 -2.45 -21.92
N GLY A 94 9.01 -3.24 -22.99
CA GLY A 94 10.24 -3.42 -23.77
C GLY A 94 11.38 -4.14 -23.05
N LYS A 95 12.61 -3.84 -23.50
CA LYS A 95 13.84 -4.44 -22.98
C LYS A 95 14.21 -3.90 -21.60
N HIS A 96 13.81 -2.67 -21.30
CA HIS A 96 14.08 -1.98 -20.03
C HIS A 96 12.90 -2.05 -19.05
N LYS A 97 12.02 -3.05 -19.19
CA LYS A 97 10.88 -3.26 -18.30
C LYS A 97 11.33 -3.38 -16.84
N GLY A 98 10.79 -2.51 -15.98
CA GLY A 98 11.06 -2.46 -14.54
C GLY A 98 12.31 -1.69 -14.13
N TYR A 99 13.06 -1.11 -15.08
CA TYR A 99 14.17 -0.23 -14.75
C TYR A 99 13.66 1.10 -14.20
N VAL A 100 14.34 1.63 -13.19
CA VAL A 100 13.93 2.83 -12.45
C VAL A 100 14.96 3.92 -12.65
N CYS A 101 14.51 5.10 -13.03
CA CYS A 101 15.31 6.32 -13.07
C CYS A 101 14.64 7.36 -12.15
N ILE A 102 15.44 8.18 -11.45
CA ILE A 102 14.91 9.31 -10.69
C ILE A 102 14.89 10.52 -11.60
N TYR A 103 13.72 11.14 -11.76
CA TYR A 103 13.58 12.39 -12.49
C TYR A 103 13.16 13.51 -11.55
N SER A 104 13.78 14.68 -11.74
CA SER A 104 13.26 15.97 -11.29
C SER A 104 12.77 16.67 -12.55
N THR A 105 11.52 17.07 -12.56
CA THR A 105 10.85 17.46 -13.80
C THR A 105 10.44 18.92 -13.77
N ASP A 106 11.07 19.71 -14.63
CA ASP A 106 10.61 21.04 -15.02
C ASP A 106 9.79 20.87 -16.31
N PHE A 107 8.50 20.55 -16.21
CA PHE A 107 7.64 20.10 -17.33
C PHE A 107 7.27 21.17 -18.37
N TYR A 108 7.98 22.30 -18.43
CA TYR A 108 7.68 23.35 -19.41
C TYR A 108 7.83 22.80 -20.83
N GLY A 109 6.70 22.58 -21.52
CA GLY A 109 6.64 22.17 -22.94
C GLY A 109 6.29 20.71 -23.23
N TRP A 110 5.88 19.91 -22.24
CA TRP A 110 5.58 18.47 -22.44
C TRP A 110 4.07 18.20 -22.46
N SER A 111 3.58 17.56 -23.52
CA SER A 111 2.20 17.03 -23.57
C SER A 111 2.20 15.59 -23.07
N ILE A 112 1.61 15.37 -21.90
CA ILE A 112 1.50 14.05 -21.29
C ILE A 112 0.09 13.52 -21.47
N TYR A 113 -0.01 12.33 -22.08
CA TYR A 113 -1.27 11.63 -22.22
C TYR A 113 -1.36 10.45 -21.27
N THR A 114 -2.49 10.35 -20.61
CA THR A 114 -2.80 9.26 -19.71
C THR A 114 -3.45 8.10 -20.45
N ARG A 115 -2.93 6.88 -20.24
CA ARG A 115 -3.61 5.65 -20.66
C ARG A 115 -3.97 4.82 -19.45
N SER A 116 -5.26 4.56 -19.28
CA SER A 116 -5.73 3.63 -18.25
C SER A 116 -5.18 2.25 -18.51
N ARG A 117 -4.63 1.61 -17.47
CA ARG A 117 -4.34 0.18 -17.47
C ARG A 117 -5.50 -0.53 -16.78
N GLU A 118 -6.23 -1.35 -17.53
CA GLU A 118 -7.44 -2.05 -17.04
C GLU A 118 -7.16 -2.99 -15.85
N ASN A 119 -5.89 -3.38 -15.64
CA ASN A 119 -5.50 -4.37 -14.64
C ASN A 119 -5.02 -3.78 -13.31
N ILE A 120 -4.93 -2.44 -13.16
CA ILE A 120 -4.52 -1.83 -11.88
C ILE A 120 -5.74 -1.25 -11.19
N LYS A 121 -6.27 -1.98 -10.20
CA LYS A 121 -7.34 -1.50 -9.31
C LYS A 121 -6.71 -1.07 -7.99
N ILE A 122 -6.47 0.23 -7.85
CA ILE A 122 -6.11 0.83 -6.55
C ILE A 122 -7.37 1.43 -5.98
N ASP A 123 -7.67 1.05 -4.74
CA ASP A 123 -8.76 1.60 -3.97
C ASP A 123 -8.43 3.03 -3.51
N VAL A 124 -9.39 3.93 -3.62
CA VAL A 124 -9.24 5.34 -3.25
C VAL A 124 -9.13 5.53 -1.73
N ASP A 125 -9.54 4.53 -0.93
CA ASP A 125 -9.66 4.63 0.53
C ASP A 125 -8.49 3.99 1.32
N ALA A 126 -7.28 3.93 0.74
CA ALA A 126 -6.07 3.53 1.46
C ALA A 126 -5.57 4.64 2.40
N GLN A 127 -6.19 4.73 3.58
CA GLN A 127 -5.91 5.74 4.61
C GLN A 127 -5.21 5.16 5.84
N GLY A 128 -4.23 4.27 5.68
CA GLY A 128 -3.66 3.55 6.82
C GLY A 128 -2.97 4.39 7.89
N LEU A 129 -2.74 5.70 7.67
CA LEU A 129 -2.24 6.61 8.70
C LEU A 129 -3.32 7.31 9.52
N ASP A 130 -4.60 7.05 9.24
CA ASP A 130 -5.70 7.61 10.03
C ASP A 130 -5.61 7.09 11.47
N SER A 131 -5.36 8.02 12.40
CA SER A 131 -5.20 7.71 13.82
C SER A 131 -6.49 7.16 14.45
N LYS A 132 -7.66 7.57 13.96
CA LYS A 132 -8.96 7.06 14.45
C LYS A 132 -9.18 5.63 13.98
N LEU A 133 -8.82 5.31 12.73
CA LEU A 133 -8.87 3.92 12.24
C LEU A 133 -7.88 3.04 13.00
N ARG A 134 -6.65 3.53 13.25
CA ARG A 134 -5.63 2.80 14.04
C ARG A 134 -6.01 2.57 15.50
N ALA A 135 -6.83 3.44 16.08
CA ALA A 135 -7.33 3.33 17.45
C ALA A 135 -8.62 2.49 17.56
N ARG A 136 -9.18 2.02 16.45
CA ARG A 136 -10.39 1.19 16.46
C ARG A 136 -10.05 -0.20 17.01
N PHE A 137 -10.83 -0.66 17.98
CA PHE A 137 -10.73 -2.01 18.48
C PHE A 137 -11.69 -2.96 17.72
N PRO A 138 -11.32 -4.25 17.55
CA PRO A 138 -12.25 -5.26 17.05
C PRO A 138 -13.46 -5.38 17.98
N GLU A 139 -14.63 -5.63 17.39
CA GLU A 139 -15.86 -5.87 18.15
C GLU A 139 -15.69 -7.11 19.04
N PHE A 140 -16.21 -7.03 20.26
CA PHE A 140 -16.04 -8.07 21.28
C PHE A 140 -17.16 -9.12 21.25
N ASP A 141 -18.22 -8.86 20.49
CA ASP A 141 -19.53 -9.50 20.70
C ASP A 141 -19.64 -10.97 20.24
N ASP A 142 -18.59 -11.54 19.63
CA ASP A 142 -18.60 -12.91 19.07
C ASP A 142 -17.49 -13.84 19.60
N LEU A 143 -16.87 -13.54 20.75
CA LEU A 143 -15.99 -14.50 21.44
C LEU A 143 -16.82 -15.61 22.10
N SER A 144 -17.49 -16.44 21.29
CA SER A 144 -18.06 -17.68 21.80
C SER A 144 -16.92 -18.48 22.43
N ILE A 145 -17.17 -19.14 23.56
CA ILE A 145 -16.15 -19.83 24.36
C ILE A 145 -15.40 -20.92 23.56
N SER A 146 -15.90 -21.30 22.38
CA SER A 146 -15.24 -22.21 21.44
C SER A 146 -14.27 -21.54 20.46
N LEU A 147 -14.41 -20.24 20.19
CA LEU A 147 -13.55 -19.45 19.30
C LEU A 147 -12.40 -18.84 20.12
N LYS A 148 -11.17 -19.25 19.80
CA LYS A 148 -9.95 -18.77 20.49
C LYS A 148 -9.52 -17.36 20.08
N SER A 149 -10.12 -16.80 19.02
CA SER A 149 -9.80 -15.47 18.49
C SER A 149 -11.06 -14.80 17.92
N SER A 150 -11.13 -13.46 17.97
CA SER A 150 -12.19 -12.70 17.31
C SER A 150 -11.98 -12.65 15.80
N GLN A 151 -12.99 -12.14 15.08
CA GLN A 151 -12.79 -11.70 13.70
C GLN A 151 -11.78 -10.54 13.66
N PRO A 152 -10.88 -10.50 12.66
CA PRO A 152 -9.94 -9.40 12.50
C PRO A 152 -10.65 -8.13 12.00
N CYS A 153 -10.27 -7.00 12.58
CA CYS A 153 -10.70 -5.67 12.17
C CYS A 153 -9.56 -4.97 11.43
N ARG A 154 -9.81 -4.50 10.21
CA ARG A 154 -8.82 -3.76 9.43
C ARG A 154 -8.70 -2.32 9.93
N VAL A 155 -7.50 -1.97 10.40
CA VAL A 155 -7.17 -0.67 10.98
C VAL A 155 -6.21 0.15 10.11
N GLY A 156 -5.69 -0.44 9.03
CA GLY A 156 -4.88 0.29 8.06
C GLY A 156 -4.84 -0.39 6.70
N LYS A 157 -4.72 0.44 5.65
CA LYS A 157 -4.53 0.01 4.26
C LYS A 157 -3.57 0.97 3.56
N TRP A 158 -2.62 0.41 2.82
CA TRP A 158 -1.65 1.14 2.00
C TRP A 158 -1.40 0.41 0.70
N TYR A 159 -0.80 1.14 -0.24
CA TYR A 159 -0.19 0.55 -1.42
C TYR A 159 1.33 0.68 -1.38
N CYS A 160 2.00 -0.40 -1.76
CA CYS A 160 3.45 -0.47 -1.86
C CYS A 160 3.84 -0.74 -3.32
N PRO A 161 4.46 0.24 -4.00
CA PRO A 161 5.05 0.03 -5.30
C PRO A 161 6.03 -1.13 -5.35
N PHE A 162 6.05 -1.84 -6.48
CA PHE A 162 6.96 -2.98 -6.70
C PHE A 162 8.45 -2.61 -6.48
N VAL A 163 8.86 -1.36 -6.67
CA VAL A 163 10.25 -0.92 -6.44
C VAL A 163 10.72 -1.11 -4.99
N PHE A 164 9.79 -1.22 -4.03
CA PHE A 164 10.09 -1.49 -2.61
C PHE A 164 9.86 -2.95 -2.22
N VAL A 165 9.43 -3.79 -3.17
CA VAL A 165 9.10 -5.20 -2.98
C VAL A 165 10.01 -6.06 -3.85
N LYS A 166 10.51 -7.18 -3.35
CA LYS A 166 11.28 -8.16 -4.12
C LYS A 166 10.50 -9.46 -4.19
N GLU A 167 10.05 -9.82 -5.39
CA GLU A 167 9.27 -11.05 -5.61
C GLU A 167 9.52 -11.60 -7.01
N GLY A 168 10.29 -12.69 -7.12
CA GLY A 168 10.67 -13.28 -8.41
C GLY A 168 11.56 -12.36 -9.25
N THR A 169 11.43 -12.43 -10.58
CA THR A 169 12.17 -11.55 -11.50
C THR A 169 11.46 -10.20 -11.65
N LEU A 170 12.21 -9.13 -11.89
CA LEU A 170 11.65 -7.77 -12.08
C LEU A 170 10.61 -7.72 -13.20
N ARG A 171 10.86 -8.44 -14.31
CA ARG A 171 9.97 -8.50 -15.46
C ARG A 171 8.62 -9.09 -15.08
N ASP A 172 8.62 -10.23 -14.40
CA ASP A 172 7.41 -10.94 -13.99
C ASP A 172 6.66 -10.16 -12.91
N GLN A 173 7.41 -9.52 -12.01
CA GLN A 173 6.86 -8.70 -10.94
C GLN A 173 6.06 -7.53 -11.50
N VAL A 174 6.64 -6.75 -12.42
CA VAL A 174 5.98 -5.61 -13.06
C VAL A 174 4.80 -6.04 -13.93
N GLU A 175 4.85 -7.24 -14.50
CA GLU A 175 3.74 -7.82 -15.26
C GLU A 175 2.56 -8.19 -14.37
N ARG A 176 2.86 -8.83 -13.24
CA ARG A 176 1.86 -9.35 -12.32
C ARG A 176 1.26 -8.26 -11.43
N SER A 177 2.10 -7.42 -10.82
CA SER A 177 1.68 -6.46 -9.81
C SER A 177 2.66 -5.29 -9.69
N MET A 178 2.27 -4.11 -10.19
CA MET A 178 3.03 -2.87 -9.99
C MET A 178 2.85 -2.26 -8.60
N TYR A 179 1.70 -2.53 -7.97
CA TYR A 179 1.39 -2.10 -6.62
C TYR A 179 0.90 -3.31 -5.83
N TYR A 180 1.40 -3.43 -4.62
CA TYR A 180 1.00 -4.43 -3.64
C TYR A 180 0.08 -3.78 -2.62
N GLU A 181 -1.06 -4.40 -2.36
CA GLU A 181 -1.90 -4.02 -1.24
C GLU A 181 -1.25 -4.50 0.07
N MET A 182 -1.20 -3.59 1.03
CA MET A 182 -0.71 -3.87 2.38
C MET A 182 -1.79 -3.47 3.37
N THR A 183 -2.15 -4.37 4.28
CA THR A 183 -3.17 -4.14 5.29
C THR A 183 -2.59 -4.36 6.68
N LEU A 184 -3.13 -3.63 7.65
CA LEU A 184 -2.91 -3.86 9.08
C LEU A 184 -4.26 -4.21 9.70
N GLU A 185 -4.29 -5.34 10.38
CA GLU A 185 -5.49 -5.87 11.03
C GLU A 185 -5.19 -6.15 12.49
N GLN A 186 -6.21 -5.98 13.33
CA GLN A 186 -6.17 -6.27 14.76
C GLN A 186 -7.23 -7.32 15.08
N ARG A 187 -6.96 -8.20 16.03
CA ARG A 187 -7.96 -9.16 16.55
C ARG A 187 -7.72 -9.39 18.03
N TRP A 188 -8.77 -9.80 18.74
CA TRP A 188 -8.65 -10.29 20.11
C TRP A 188 -8.20 -11.76 20.09
N GLU A 189 -7.23 -12.08 20.93
CA GLU A 189 -6.76 -13.46 21.17
C GLU A 189 -7.07 -13.85 22.61
N GLN A 190 -7.66 -15.03 22.78
CA GLN A 190 -7.99 -15.54 24.10
C GLN A 190 -6.74 -16.06 24.79
N ILE A 191 -6.32 -15.38 25.85
CA ILE A 191 -5.16 -15.78 26.66
C ILE A 191 -5.56 -16.81 27.73
N PHE A 192 -6.77 -16.69 28.30
CA PHE A 192 -7.24 -17.56 29.37
C PHE A 192 -8.77 -17.55 29.48
N THR A 193 -9.36 -18.67 29.90
CA THR A 193 -10.77 -18.78 30.28
C THR A 193 -10.92 -19.40 31.66
N CYS A 194 -11.86 -18.88 32.45
CA CYS A 194 -12.24 -19.44 33.73
C CYS A 194 -13.75 -19.55 33.81
N GLN A 195 -14.23 -20.70 34.25
CA GLN A 195 -15.64 -20.92 34.51
C GLN A 195 -15.92 -20.59 35.97
N LYS A 196 -16.84 -19.65 36.21
CA LYS A 196 -17.24 -19.29 37.57
C LYS A 196 -18.10 -20.41 38.16
N ASN A 197 -17.54 -21.21 39.07
CA ASN A 197 -18.32 -22.16 39.84
C ASN A 197 -19.19 -21.41 40.87
N THR A 198 -20.49 -21.68 40.88
CA THR A 198 -21.49 -21.09 41.78
C THR A 198 -21.33 -21.52 43.25
N TYR A 199 -20.49 -22.52 43.53
CA TYR A 199 -20.10 -22.89 44.89
C TYR A 199 -18.92 -22.01 45.33
N ASN A 200 -19.25 -20.91 45.97
CA ASN A 200 -18.33 -19.88 46.47
C ASN A 200 -17.20 -20.48 47.32
N ASN A 201 -15.98 -20.48 46.78
CA ASN A 201 -14.77 -20.49 47.59
C ASN A 201 -14.05 -19.15 47.35
N PRO A 202 -13.95 -18.26 48.35
CA PRO A 202 -13.50 -16.87 48.19
C PRO A 202 -11.97 -16.71 48.00
N GLY A 203 -11.30 -17.71 47.41
CA GLY A 203 -9.83 -17.79 47.39
C GLY A 203 -9.17 -18.25 46.10
N ASN A 204 -9.89 -18.38 44.97
CA ASN A 204 -9.27 -18.84 43.73
C ASN A 204 -8.54 -17.70 43.00
N SER A 205 -7.28 -17.46 43.36
CA SER A 205 -6.33 -16.69 42.55
C SER A 205 -5.67 -17.58 41.50
N VAL A 206 -5.65 -17.15 40.24
CA VAL A 206 -4.90 -17.83 39.15
C VAL A 206 -3.82 -16.88 38.65
N ALA A 207 -2.57 -17.33 38.71
CA ALA A 207 -1.46 -16.65 38.04
C ALA A 207 -1.37 -17.17 36.60
N ILE A 208 -1.34 -16.25 35.64
CA ILE A 208 -1.25 -16.57 34.21
C ILE A 208 0.11 -16.09 33.72
N ASP A 209 0.95 -17.03 33.30
CA ASP A 209 2.17 -16.77 32.56
C ASP A 209 1.97 -17.28 31.13
N ALA A 210 1.88 -16.37 30.17
CA ALA A 210 1.55 -16.67 28.78
C ALA A 210 2.49 -15.91 27.85
N LEU A 211 3.19 -16.65 26.99
CA LEU A 211 3.99 -16.09 25.90
C LEU A 211 3.08 -15.88 24.68
N LEU A 212 2.93 -14.62 24.26
CA LEU A 212 2.07 -14.26 23.13
C LEU A 212 2.89 -13.66 21.98
N GLU A 213 2.70 -14.20 20.78
CA GLU A 213 3.14 -13.53 19.55
C GLU A 213 2.26 -12.28 19.34
N LYS A 214 2.86 -11.09 19.47
CA LYS A 214 2.14 -9.82 19.33
C LYS A 214 1.84 -9.44 17.88
N GLU A 215 2.61 -9.97 16.94
CA GLU A 215 2.55 -9.60 15.53
C GLU A 215 2.62 -10.86 14.67
N GLU A 216 1.66 -11.01 13.77
CA GLU A 216 1.65 -12.06 12.75
C GLU A 216 1.71 -11.41 11.37
N VAL A 217 2.43 -12.01 10.44
CA VAL A 217 2.53 -11.53 9.06
C VAL A 217 1.96 -12.57 8.12
N PHE A 218 1.12 -12.12 7.19
CA PHE A 218 0.50 -12.96 6.18
C PHE A 218 0.93 -12.50 4.80
N VAL A 219 1.35 -13.45 3.96
CA VAL A 219 1.67 -13.22 2.55
C VAL A 219 0.67 -14.03 1.74
N ARG A 220 -0.20 -13.33 0.99
CA ARG A 220 -1.29 -13.94 0.21
C ARG A 220 -2.15 -14.88 1.07
N GLU A 221 -2.60 -14.36 2.22
CA GLU A 221 -3.46 -15.08 3.19
C GLU A 221 -2.80 -16.29 3.90
N VAL A 222 -1.52 -16.55 3.64
CA VAL A 222 -0.75 -17.62 4.32
C VAL A 222 0.19 -17.00 5.34
N LYS A 223 0.15 -17.50 6.59
CA LYS A 223 1.07 -17.05 7.66
C LYS A 223 2.51 -17.24 7.19
N ALA A 224 3.29 -16.17 7.27
CA ALA A 224 4.67 -16.13 6.82
C ALA A 224 5.65 -16.22 8.00
N LEU A 225 6.71 -16.99 7.81
CA LEU A 225 7.87 -17.00 8.68
C LEU A 225 8.77 -15.81 8.34
N TRP A 226 9.19 -15.10 9.37
CA TRP A 226 10.11 -13.96 9.25
C TRP A 226 10.84 -13.72 10.58
N SER A 227 11.93 -12.96 10.52
CA SER A 227 12.64 -12.49 11.71
C SER A 227 13.22 -11.11 11.43
N GLU A 228 13.22 -10.23 12.43
CA GLU A 228 13.83 -8.91 12.34
C GLU A 228 15.34 -8.98 12.02
N ASN A 229 16.01 -10.08 12.37
CA ASN A 229 17.44 -10.28 12.11
C ASN A 229 17.72 -10.78 10.68
N ASN A 230 16.70 -11.19 9.93
CA ASN A 230 16.84 -11.70 8.56
C ASN A 230 16.84 -10.55 7.53
N VAL A 231 17.67 -9.51 7.78
CA VAL A 231 17.85 -8.38 6.87
C VAL A 231 19.05 -8.64 5.97
N ALA A 232 18.83 -8.63 4.66
CA ALA A 232 19.92 -8.66 3.67
C ALA A 232 19.76 -7.49 2.71
N ASN A 233 20.78 -6.64 2.59
CA ASN A 233 20.79 -5.47 1.71
C ASN A 233 19.57 -4.54 1.91
N GLY A 234 19.21 -4.27 3.17
CA GLY A 234 18.07 -3.42 3.52
C GLY A 234 16.70 -4.01 3.18
N VAL A 235 16.60 -5.34 3.01
CA VAL A 235 15.36 -6.05 2.72
C VAL A 235 15.10 -7.12 3.78
N ILE A 236 13.90 -7.11 4.35
CA ILE A 236 13.35 -8.15 5.23
C ILE A 236 12.62 -9.16 4.36
N TRP A 237 12.90 -10.45 4.57
CA TRP A 237 12.29 -11.54 3.81
C TRP A 237 11.19 -12.25 4.61
N PHE A 238 10.08 -12.50 3.93
CA PHE A 238 8.91 -13.22 4.42
C PHE A 238 8.73 -14.47 3.56
N MET A 239 8.62 -15.63 4.21
CA MET A 239 8.48 -16.93 3.55
C MET A 239 7.17 -17.58 3.98
N SER A 240 6.31 -17.94 3.03
CA SER A 240 5.07 -18.68 3.31
C SER A 240 5.02 -19.97 2.48
N TYR A 241 4.37 -20.99 3.02
CA TYR A 241 4.23 -22.30 2.38
C TYR A 241 2.75 -22.56 2.12
N GLY A 242 2.36 -22.57 0.85
CA GLY A 242 0.96 -22.81 0.49
C GLY A 242 0.53 -24.27 0.76
N PRO A 243 -0.79 -24.55 0.72
CA PRO A 243 -1.33 -25.90 0.97
C PRO A 243 -0.76 -26.99 0.05
N GLY A 244 -0.23 -26.61 -1.12
CA GLY A 244 0.43 -27.50 -2.08
C GLY A 244 1.96 -27.60 -1.95
N GLY A 245 2.55 -27.13 -0.85
CA GLY A 245 4.01 -27.14 -0.62
C GLY A 245 4.79 -26.10 -1.43
N GLY A 246 4.10 -25.27 -2.22
CA GLY A 246 4.71 -24.17 -2.95
C GLY A 246 5.23 -23.09 -2.00
N GLU A 247 6.53 -22.81 -2.08
CA GLU A 247 7.17 -21.73 -1.34
C GLU A 247 6.88 -20.39 -2.03
N THR A 248 6.39 -19.42 -1.25
CA THR A 248 6.29 -18.02 -1.66
C THR A 248 7.25 -17.20 -0.83
N ARG A 249 8.15 -16.49 -1.52
CA ARG A 249 9.15 -15.63 -0.89
C ARG A 249 8.98 -14.19 -1.37
N VAL A 250 8.69 -13.30 -0.42
CA VAL A 250 8.51 -11.86 -0.67
C VAL A 250 9.47 -11.08 0.22
N GLY A 251 10.23 -10.16 -0.37
CA GLY A 251 11.11 -9.24 0.33
C GLY A 251 10.51 -7.84 0.38
N LEU A 252 10.54 -7.19 1.54
CA LEU A 252 10.17 -5.78 1.67
C LEU A 252 11.36 -4.96 2.13
N ARG A 253 11.52 -3.77 1.54
CA ARG A 253 12.46 -2.77 2.05
C ARG A 253 12.15 -2.45 3.52
N VAL A 254 13.19 -2.36 4.36
CA VAL A 254 13.05 -2.13 5.82
C VAL A 254 12.22 -0.86 6.09
N GLU A 255 12.38 0.17 5.26
CA GLU A 255 11.66 1.44 5.36
C GLU A 255 10.15 1.30 5.22
N VAL A 256 9.68 0.26 4.52
CA VAL A 256 8.27 -0.07 4.38
C VAL A 256 7.76 -0.77 5.63
N VAL A 257 8.52 -1.75 6.15
CA VAL A 257 8.11 -2.56 7.31
C VAL A 257 8.04 -1.73 8.58
N GLU A 258 9.05 -0.90 8.86
CA GLU A 258 9.08 -0.02 10.03
C GLU A 258 7.87 0.93 10.10
N ARG A 259 7.22 1.20 8.96
CA ARG A 259 6.09 2.13 8.90
C ARG A 259 4.73 1.48 9.16
N MET A 260 4.66 0.15 9.01
CA MET A 260 3.43 -0.61 9.29
C MET A 260 3.16 -0.72 10.79
N LYS A 261 4.24 -0.80 11.58
CA LYS A 261 4.20 -0.74 13.04
C LYS A 261 3.67 0.63 13.52
#